data_AF-A0A2Z6LVP0-F1
#
_entry.id   AF-A0A2Z6LVP0-F1
#
_cell.length_a   1.000
_cell.length_b   1.000
_cell.length_c   1.000
_cell.angle_alpha   90.00
_cell.angle_beta   90.00
_cell.angle_gamma   90.00
#
_symmetry.space_group_name_H-M   'P 1'
#
loop_
_entity.id
_entity.type
_entity.pdbx_description
1 polymer ?
#
loop_
_entity_poly.entity_id
_entity_poly.type
_entity_poly.pdbx_seq_one_letter_code
_entity_poly.pdbx_strand_id
1 'polypeptide(L)'
;MDWVKFLATAIVGLVAVLSSLQAATTDLRVIGAILSTIGGYCVKTYFTFQQNLAAYQNMITQSMYDKQLDSGRGTLLHLCDDVIQQEVKEVMIAFFILMEQGKATRQELDQGCEDLIREEFNETCNFDVDDAVHKLEKLGIVTRDPIGRYQCVGLKRANEIIGVTTEELVIKAKQGNNTTL
;
A
#
# COMPACT_ATOMS: atom_id res chain seq x y z
N MET A 1 -31.31 -22.08 -10.23
CA MET A 1 -32.31 -23.16 -10.06
C MET A 1 -33.47 -22.79 -9.13
N ASP A 2 -33.31 -21.82 -8.21
CA ASP A 2 -34.33 -21.53 -7.19
C ASP A 2 -35.59 -20.81 -7.71
N TRP A 3 -35.45 -20.00 -8.77
CA TRP A 3 -36.56 -19.30 -9.40
C TRP A 3 -37.54 -20.24 -10.10
N VAL A 4 -37.05 -21.37 -10.64
CA VAL A 4 -37.88 -22.40 -11.27
C VAL A 4 -38.68 -23.18 -10.22
N LYS A 5 -38.06 -23.49 -9.06
CA LYS A 5 -38.74 -24.12 -7.92
C LYS A 5 -39.79 -23.20 -7.29
N PHE A 6 -39.49 -21.90 -7.21
CA PHE A 6 -40.45 -20.86 -6.79
C PHE A 6 -41.65 -20.82 -7.73
N LEU A 7 -41.43 -20.78 -9.04
CA LEU A 7 -42.50 -20.74 -10.04
C LEU A 7 -43.35 -22.02 -9.99
N ALA A 8 -42.71 -23.19 -9.88
CA ALA A 8 -43.41 -24.48 -9.82
C ALA A 8 -44.29 -24.59 -8.56
N THR A 9 -43.78 -24.19 -7.39
CA THR A 9 -44.57 -24.20 -6.14
C THR A 9 -45.69 -23.17 -6.13
N ALA A 10 -45.47 -22.00 -6.73
CA ALA A 10 -46.52 -20.98 -6.92
C ALA A 10 -47.63 -21.47 -7.86
N ILE A 11 -47.29 -22.14 -8.96
CA ILE A 11 -48.27 -22.73 -9.89
C ILE A 11 -49.07 -23.84 -9.20
N VAL A 12 -48.42 -24.75 -8.47
CA VAL A 12 -49.12 -25.82 -7.72
C VAL A 12 -50.05 -25.22 -6.65
N GLY A 13 -49.61 -24.19 -5.93
CA GLY A 13 -50.42 -23.48 -4.96
C GLY A 13 -51.65 -22.80 -5.59
N LEU A 14 -51.46 -22.12 -6.74
CA LEU A 14 -52.55 -21.47 -7.47
C LEU A 14 -53.57 -22.48 -7.99
N VAL A 15 -53.10 -23.61 -8.55
CA VAL A 15 -53.97 -24.70 -9.01
C VAL A 15 -54.77 -25.29 -7.85
N ALA A 16 -54.15 -25.54 -6.69
CA ALA A 16 -54.84 -26.04 -5.50
C ALA A 16 -55.94 -25.08 -5.01
N VAL A 17 -55.69 -23.76 -5.03
CA VAL A 17 -56.69 -22.75 -4.67
C VAL A 17 -57.86 -22.75 -5.65
N LEU A 18 -57.59 -22.73 -6.95
CA LEU A 18 -58.63 -22.73 -7.98
C LEU A 18 -59.48 -24.01 -7.95
N SER A 19 -58.85 -25.17 -7.75
CA SER A 19 -59.54 -26.44 -7.57
C SER A 19 -60.41 -26.46 -6.31
N SER A 20 -59.95 -25.83 -5.22
CA SER A 20 -60.72 -25.72 -3.97
C SER A 20 -61.94 -24.79 -4.07
N LEU A 21 -61.90 -23.79 -4.96
CA LEU A 21 -63.00 -22.86 -5.23
C LEU A 21 -64.12 -23.50 -6.07
N GLN A 22 -63.82 -24.53 -6.86
CA GLN A 22 -64.83 -25.26 -7.67
C GLN A 22 -65.57 -26.34 -6.87
N ALA A 23 -64.98 -26.86 -5.80
CA ALA A 23 -65.66 -27.81 -4.91
C ALA A 23 -66.60 -27.04 -3.95
N ALA A 24 -67.91 -27.24 -4.08
CA ALA A 24 -68.97 -26.54 -3.32
C ALA A 24 -69.06 -26.94 -1.82
N THR A 25 -67.92 -27.15 -1.16
CA THR A 25 -67.81 -27.33 0.29
C THR A 25 -66.55 -26.62 0.77
N THR A 26 -66.68 -25.31 1.00
CA THR A 26 -65.59 -24.46 1.47
C THR A 26 -65.27 -24.77 2.93
N ASP A 27 -64.39 -25.76 3.18
CA ASP A 27 -63.85 -25.96 4.53
C ASP A 27 -62.82 -24.85 4.81
N LEU A 28 -63.22 -23.88 5.64
CA LEU A 28 -62.46 -22.70 6.04
C LEU A 28 -61.03 -23.04 6.49
N ARG A 29 -60.82 -24.27 7.00
CA ARG A 29 -59.54 -24.82 7.42
C ARG A 29 -58.54 -24.98 6.26
N VAL A 30 -59.00 -25.42 5.10
CA VAL A 30 -58.13 -25.63 3.92
C VAL A 30 -57.67 -24.30 3.34
N ILE A 31 -58.58 -23.32 3.26
CA ILE A 31 -58.25 -21.95 2.83
C ILE A 31 -57.26 -21.31 3.82
N GLY A 32 -57.48 -21.47 5.12
CA GLY A 32 -56.56 -21.01 6.16
C GLY A 32 -55.16 -21.62 6.03
N ALA A 33 -55.06 -22.92 5.75
CA ALA A 33 -53.78 -23.60 5.54
C ALA A 33 -53.02 -23.09 4.31
N ILE A 34 -53.71 -22.82 3.20
CA ILE A 34 -53.09 -22.31 1.99
C ILE A 34 -52.63 -20.85 2.19
N LEU A 35 -53.47 -19.99 2.77
CA LEU A 35 -53.11 -18.60 3.09
C LEU A 35 -51.93 -18.53 4.07
N SER A 36 -51.92 -19.38 5.09
CA SER A 36 -50.80 -19.46 6.04
C SER A 36 -49.50 -19.87 5.37
N THR A 37 -49.55 -20.78 4.39
CA THR A 37 -48.37 -21.24 3.65
C THR A 37 -47.81 -20.12 2.77
N ILE A 38 -48.68 -19.40 2.05
CA ILE A 38 -48.28 -18.26 1.22
C ILE A 38 -47.72 -17.13 2.08
N GLY A 39 -48.40 -16.78 3.18
CA GLY A 39 -47.95 -15.75 4.11
C GLY A 39 -46.59 -16.08 4.73
N GLY A 40 -46.40 -17.32 5.20
CA GLY A 40 -45.12 -17.78 5.74
C GLY A 40 -43.99 -17.71 4.71
N TYR A 41 -44.28 -18.03 3.44
CA TYR A 41 -43.29 -17.97 2.38
C TYR A 41 -42.92 -16.54 1.98
N CYS A 42 -43.87 -15.61 1.98
CA CYS A 42 -43.61 -14.18 1.79
C CYS A 42 -42.72 -13.62 2.91
N VAL A 43 -43.02 -13.94 4.17
CA VAL A 43 -42.22 -13.52 5.34
C VAL A 43 -40.81 -14.09 5.24
N LYS A 44 -40.66 -15.38 4.94
CA LYS A 44 -39.36 -16.02 4.74
C LYS A 44 -38.55 -15.32 3.65
N THR A 45 -39.17 -15.07 2.49
CA THR A 45 -38.52 -14.41 1.36
C THR A 45 -38.05 -13.00 1.72
N TYR A 46 -38.86 -12.24 2.45
CA TYR A 46 -38.49 -10.89 2.91
C TYR A 46 -37.27 -10.91 3.85
N PHE A 47 -37.27 -11.80 4.86
CA PHE A 47 -36.13 -11.92 5.78
C PHE A 47 -34.85 -12.39 5.06
N THR A 48 -34.96 -13.35 4.13
CA THR A 48 -33.81 -13.80 3.33
C THR A 48 -33.27 -12.68 2.44
N PHE A 49 -34.13 -11.86 1.84
CA PHE A 49 -33.69 -10.70 1.06
C PHE A 49 -32.94 -9.67 1.91
N GLN A 50 -33.44 -9.35 3.10
CA GLN A 50 -32.76 -8.42 4.02
C GLN A 50 -31.39 -8.92 4.45
N GLN A 51 -31.27 -10.22 4.75
CA GLN A 51 -29.98 -10.84 5.10
C GLN A 51 -28.98 -10.76 3.95
N ASN A 52 -29.43 -11.06 2.72
CA ASN A 52 -28.58 -10.96 1.54
C ASN A 52 -28.14 -9.51 1.28
N LEU A 53 -29.04 -8.54 1.43
CA LEU A 53 -28.72 -7.12 1.24
C LEU A 53 -27.66 -6.64 2.24
N ALA A 54 -27.79 -7.02 3.52
CA ALA A 54 -26.80 -6.70 4.54
C ALA A 54 -25.43 -7.35 4.23
N ALA A 55 -25.43 -8.60 3.75
CA ALA A 55 -24.20 -9.27 3.33
C ALA A 55 -23.55 -8.57 2.12
N TYR A 56 -24.33 -8.11 1.14
CA TYR A 56 -23.83 -7.34 0.00
C TYR A 56 -23.23 -6.00 0.44
N GLN A 57 -23.90 -5.27 1.34
CA GLN A 57 -23.37 -4.01 1.89
C GLN A 57 -22.06 -4.22 2.63
N ASN A 58 -21.95 -5.28 3.44
CA ASN A 58 -20.71 -5.64 4.12
C ASN A 58 -19.59 -5.99 3.13
N MET A 59 -19.87 -6.79 2.10
CA MET A 59 -18.89 -7.13 1.06
C MET A 59 -18.39 -5.91 0.27
N ILE A 60 -19.29 -4.97 -0.09
CA ILE A 60 -18.89 -3.73 -0.79
C ILE A 60 -18.02 -2.86 0.11
N THR A 61 -18.40 -2.71 1.38
CA THR A 61 -17.65 -1.91 2.36
C THR A 61 -16.26 -2.49 2.58
N GLN A 62 -16.18 -3.81 2.77
CA GLN A 62 -14.91 -4.51 2.94
C GLN A 62 -14.05 -4.45 1.67
N SER A 63 -14.66 -4.59 0.49
CA SER A 63 -13.95 -4.45 -0.79
C SER A 63 -13.40 -3.03 -1.00
N MET A 64 -14.12 -1.98 -0.59
CA MET A 64 -13.58 -0.61 -0.62
C MET A 64 -12.42 -0.42 0.36
N TYR A 65 -12.54 -0.96 1.57
CA TYR A 65 -11.48 -0.91 2.58
C TYR A 65 -10.21 -1.63 2.10
N ASP A 66 -10.36 -2.84 1.55
CA ASP A 66 -9.25 -3.64 1.02
C ASP A 66 -8.58 -2.95 -0.18
N LYS A 67 -9.36 -2.32 -1.08
CA LYS A 67 -8.81 -1.53 -2.19
C LYS A 67 -8.06 -0.28 -1.71
N GLN A 68 -8.52 0.37 -0.65
CA GLN A 68 -7.82 1.51 -0.06
C GLN A 68 -6.52 1.09 0.65
N LEU A 69 -6.50 -0.08 1.27
CA LEU A 69 -5.29 -0.65 1.86
C LEU A 69 -4.25 -1.04 0.80
N ASP A 70 -4.68 -1.73 -0.26
CA ASP A 70 -3.81 -2.20 -1.34
C ASP A 70 -3.26 -1.04 -2.18
N SER A 71 -4.08 -0.03 -2.46
CA SER A 71 -3.66 1.16 -3.22
C SER A 71 -2.96 2.21 -2.37
N GLY A 72 -3.49 2.56 -1.19
CA GLY A 72 -3.01 3.72 -0.42
C GLY A 72 -1.70 3.46 0.33
N ARG A 73 -1.58 2.29 0.98
CA ARG A 73 -0.37 1.95 1.73
C ARG A 73 0.80 1.62 0.81
N GLY A 74 0.52 0.96 -0.33
CA GLY A 74 1.52 0.67 -1.36
C GLY A 74 2.11 1.94 -1.97
N THR A 75 1.27 2.91 -2.35
CA THR A 75 1.75 4.21 -2.86
C THR A 75 2.54 4.99 -1.81
N LEU A 76 2.11 5.01 -0.55
CA LEU A 76 2.85 5.69 0.51
C LEU A 76 4.22 5.05 0.76
N LEU A 77 4.29 3.71 0.76
CA LEU A 77 5.56 3.01 0.93
C LEU A 77 6.50 3.30 -0.24
N HIS A 78 5.99 3.31 -1.47
CA HIS A 78 6.77 3.67 -2.65
C HIS A 78 7.31 5.10 -2.57
N LEU A 79 6.47 6.07 -2.22
CA LEU A 79 6.90 7.46 -2.03
C LEU A 79 7.93 7.58 -0.91
N CYS A 80 7.76 6.83 0.17
CA CYS A 80 8.72 6.79 1.27
C CYS A 80 10.08 6.27 0.79
N ASP A 81 10.09 5.16 0.03
CA ASP A 81 11.31 4.60 -0.54
C ASP A 81 11.97 5.56 -1.54
N ASP A 82 11.18 6.22 -2.39
CA ASP A 82 11.67 7.21 -3.36
C ASP A 82 12.35 8.40 -2.65
N VAL A 83 11.72 8.95 -1.62
CA VAL A 83 12.28 10.04 -0.82
C VAL A 83 13.55 9.59 -0.11
N ILE A 84 13.55 8.41 0.54
CA ILE A 84 14.76 7.87 1.19
C ILE A 84 15.89 7.72 0.18
N GLN A 85 15.62 7.21 -1.03
CA GLN A 85 16.63 7.07 -2.06
C GLN A 85 17.14 8.43 -2.56
N GLN A 86 16.28 9.43 -2.69
CA GLN A 86 16.67 10.78 -3.07
C GLN A 86 17.62 11.38 -2.04
N GLU A 87 17.26 11.30 -0.76
CA GLU A 87 18.06 11.79 0.37
C GLU A 87 19.47 11.16 0.38
N VAL A 88 19.57 9.86 0.11
CA VAL A 88 20.85 9.14 0.02
C VAL A 88 21.67 9.61 -1.18
N LYS A 89 21.04 9.80 -2.35
CA LYS A 89 21.73 10.25 -3.58
C LYS A 89 22.33 11.64 -3.41
N GLU A 90 21.59 12.57 -2.81
CA GLU A 90 22.08 13.93 -2.54
C GLU A 90 23.35 13.91 -1.68
N VAL A 91 23.32 13.15 -0.57
CA VAL A 91 24.47 13.00 0.33
C VAL A 91 25.68 12.39 -0.37
N MET A 92 25.46 11.39 -1.23
CA MET A 92 26.53 10.73 -1.99
C MET A 92 27.19 11.68 -3.00
N ILE A 93 26.38 12.46 -3.73
CA ILE A 93 26.87 13.44 -4.71
C ILE A 93 27.70 14.53 -4.01
N ALA A 94 27.17 15.13 -2.93
CA ALA A 94 27.89 16.15 -2.18
C ALA A 94 29.22 15.63 -1.60
N PHE A 95 29.21 14.39 -1.07
CA PHE A 95 30.42 13.76 -0.57
C PHE A 95 31.45 13.49 -1.68
N PHE A 96 31.00 13.02 -2.86
CA PHE A 96 31.88 12.80 -4.01
C PHE A 96 32.57 14.09 -4.47
N ILE A 97 31.82 15.18 -4.62
CA ILE A 97 32.40 16.47 -5.03
C ILE A 97 33.42 16.98 -4.00
N LEU A 98 33.13 16.84 -2.69
CA LEU A 98 34.09 17.20 -1.64
C LEU A 98 35.35 16.32 -1.66
N MET A 99 35.25 15.04 -2.02
CA MET A 99 36.43 14.18 -2.19
C MET A 99 37.31 14.61 -3.37
N GLU A 100 36.72 15.00 -4.49
CA GLU A 100 37.44 15.44 -5.69
C GLU A 100 38.06 16.84 -5.53
N GLN A 101 37.30 17.80 -4.98
CA GLN A 101 37.72 19.21 -4.85
C GLN A 101 38.47 19.50 -3.54
N GLY A 102 38.35 18.63 -2.53
CA GLY A 102 38.95 18.77 -1.21
C GLY A 102 38.19 19.75 -0.31
N LYS A 103 38.36 21.06 -0.55
CA LYS A 103 37.68 22.12 0.22
C LYS A 103 36.86 22.99 -0.70
N ALA A 104 35.56 23.13 -0.41
CA ALA A 104 34.65 23.93 -1.21
C ALA A 104 33.81 24.85 -0.32
N THR A 105 33.57 26.07 -0.78
CA THR A 105 32.48 26.90 -0.26
C THR A 105 31.12 26.27 -0.59
N ARG A 106 30.06 26.74 0.07
CA ARG A 106 28.69 26.32 -0.24
C ARG A 106 28.36 26.44 -1.73
N GLN A 107 28.73 27.56 -2.36
CA GLN A 107 28.41 27.84 -3.76
C GLN A 107 29.24 26.98 -4.74
N GLU A 108 30.51 26.76 -4.45
CA GLU A 108 31.37 25.86 -5.27
C GLU A 108 30.88 24.42 -5.20
N LEU A 109 30.47 23.97 -4.00
CA LEU A 109 29.93 22.62 -3.81
C LEU A 109 28.60 22.45 -4.54
N ASP A 110 27.69 23.41 -4.40
CA ASP A 110 26.39 23.43 -5.08
C ASP A 110 26.55 23.32 -6.60
N GLN A 111 27.37 24.21 -7.17
CA GLN A 111 27.66 24.20 -8.60
C GLN A 111 28.31 22.88 -9.04
N GLY A 112 29.26 22.34 -8.27
CA GLY A 112 29.90 21.07 -8.58
C GLY A 112 28.91 19.89 -8.57
N CYS A 113 27.93 19.90 -7.66
CA CYS A 113 26.88 18.88 -7.62
C CYS A 113 25.95 18.99 -8.84
N GLU A 114 25.50 20.21 -9.17
CA GLU A 114 24.65 20.45 -10.34
C GLU A 114 25.33 20.12 -11.66
N ASP A 115 26.62 20.46 -11.78
CA ASP A 115 27.41 20.18 -12.97
C ASP A 115 27.61 18.67 -13.14
N LEU A 116 27.92 17.94 -12.06
CA LEU A 116 27.98 16.46 -12.10
C LEU A 116 26.66 15.85 -12.55
N ILE A 117 25.53 16.32 -12.01
CA ILE A 117 24.21 15.80 -12.38
C ILE A 117 23.92 16.07 -13.86
N ARG A 118 24.29 17.26 -14.35
CA ARG A 118 24.10 17.66 -15.75
C ARG A 118 25.00 16.86 -16.69
N GLU A 119 26.26 16.66 -16.34
CA GLU A 119 27.25 16.01 -17.21
C GLU A 119 27.06 14.50 -17.27
N GLU A 120 26.85 13.84 -16.12
CA GLU A 120 26.77 12.37 -16.04
C GLU A 120 25.36 11.83 -16.32
N PHE A 121 24.31 12.58 -15.95
CA PHE A 121 22.93 12.12 -16.05
C PHE A 121 22.09 12.91 -17.06
N ASN A 122 22.64 13.97 -17.66
CA ASN A 122 21.95 14.84 -18.61
C ASN A 122 20.65 15.45 -18.04
N GLU A 123 20.64 15.73 -16.74
CA GLU A 123 19.52 16.30 -16.01
C GLU A 123 19.89 17.66 -15.40
N THR A 124 18.94 18.59 -15.36
CA THR A 124 19.13 19.88 -14.71
C THR A 124 18.25 19.99 -13.48
N CYS A 125 18.87 20.17 -12.32
CA CYS A 125 18.16 20.39 -11.06
C CYS A 125 18.87 21.45 -10.23
N ASN A 126 18.13 22.07 -9.32
CA ASN A 126 18.68 22.95 -8.30
C ASN A 126 19.01 22.09 -7.08
N PHE A 127 20.29 21.87 -6.81
CA PHE A 127 20.73 20.97 -5.76
C PHE A 127 20.50 21.58 -4.37
N ASP A 128 20.07 20.79 -3.38
CA ASP A 128 19.96 21.27 -1.99
C ASP A 128 21.26 20.99 -1.23
N VAL A 129 22.26 21.83 -1.48
CA VAL A 129 23.59 21.70 -0.86
C VAL A 129 23.54 21.81 0.66
N ASP A 130 22.64 22.63 1.22
CA ASP A 130 22.60 22.84 2.67
C ASP A 130 22.11 21.59 3.38
N ASP A 131 21.07 20.96 2.85
CA ASP A 131 20.49 19.77 3.43
C ASP A 131 21.45 18.56 3.32
N ALA A 132 22.05 18.37 2.14
CA ALA A 132 23.06 17.33 1.93
C ALA A 132 24.26 17.48 2.88
N VAL A 133 24.79 18.70 3.03
CA VAL A 133 25.90 18.97 3.94
C VAL A 133 25.48 18.82 5.40
N HIS A 134 24.29 19.27 5.79
CA HIS A 134 23.79 19.12 7.15
C HIS A 134 23.71 17.64 7.57
N LYS A 135 23.22 16.77 6.67
CA LYS A 135 23.20 15.30 6.90
C LYS A 135 24.61 14.75 7.10
N LEU A 136 25.57 15.16 6.26
CA LEU A 136 26.97 14.74 6.36
C LEU A 136 27.67 15.25 7.62
N GLU A 137 27.39 16.49 8.05
CA GLU A 137 27.89 17.07 9.31
C GLU A 137 27.32 16.31 10.51
N LYS A 138 26.03 15.95 10.49
CA LYS A 138 25.38 15.17 11.54
C LYS A 138 25.98 13.77 11.69
N LEU A 139 26.43 13.17 10.59
CA LEU A 139 27.17 11.90 10.61
C LEU A 139 28.63 12.09 11.05
N GLY A 140 29.16 13.32 11.08
CA GLY A 140 30.57 13.59 11.38
C GLY A 140 31.51 13.31 10.20
N ILE A 141 30.97 13.22 8.99
CA ILE A 141 31.72 12.97 7.75
C ILE A 141 32.24 14.29 7.16
N VAL A 142 31.46 15.37 7.28
CA VAL A 142 31.84 16.71 6.82
C VAL A 142 32.03 17.64 8.01
N THR A 143 32.97 18.58 7.85
CA THR A 143 33.23 19.65 8.82
C THR A 143 33.39 20.97 8.08
N ARG A 144 33.08 22.07 8.76
CA ARG A 144 33.27 23.42 8.25
C ARG A 144 34.51 24.08 8.85
N ASP A 145 35.35 24.66 8.02
CA ASP A 145 36.52 25.43 8.45
C ASP A 145 36.12 26.82 8.99
N PRO A 146 37.02 27.54 9.71
CA PRO A 146 36.72 28.86 10.27
C PRO A 146 36.38 29.94 9.22
N ILE A 147 36.69 29.69 7.95
CA ILE A 147 36.46 30.61 6.82
C ILE A 147 35.14 30.24 6.11
N GLY A 148 34.47 29.17 6.54
CA GLY A 148 33.16 28.76 6.06
C GLY A 148 33.17 27.72 4.94
N ARG A 149 34.32 27.11 4.61
CA ARG A 149 34.42 26.03 3.61
C ARG A 149 34.18 24.67 4.22
N TYR A 150 33.52 23.81 3.46
CA TYR A 150 33.32 22.42 3.81
C TYR A 150 34.51 21.56 3.39
N GLN A 151 34.80 20.56 4.22
CA GLN A 151 35.79 19.52 3.95
C GLN A 151 35.27 18.19 4.48
N CYS A 152 35.57 17.10 3.79
CA CYS A 152 35.15 15.76 4.21
C CYS A 152 36.31 14.95 4.79
N VAL A 153 35.99 13.94 5.60
CA VAL A 153 36.95 12.90 5.96
C VAL A 153 37.23 11.99 4.75
N GLY A 154 38.36 11.28 4.75
CA GLY A 154 38.67 10.33 3.68
C GLY A 154 37.68 9.17 3.64
N LEU A 155 37.47 8.58 2.45
CA LEU A 155 36.51 7.50 2.19
C LEU A 155 36.55 6.36 3.21
N LYS A 156 37.74 5.90 3.59
CA LYS A 156 37.91 4.82 4.59
C LYS A 156 37.28 5.21 5.94
N ARG A 157 37.49 6.44 6.38
CA ARG A 157 36.95 6.94 7.64
C ARG A 157 35.44 7.18 7.54
N ALA A 158 34.96 7.69 6.41
CA ALA A 158 33.52 7.83 6.16
C ALA A 158 32.81 6.47 6.25
N ASN A 159 33.40 5.41 5.66
CA ASN A 159 32.86 4.05 5.72
C ASN A 159 32.86 3.48 7.15
N GLU A 160 33.89 3.77 7.95
CA GLU A 160 33.91 3.40 9.37
C GLU A 160 32.81 4.11 10.18
N ILE A 161 32.52 5.38 9.85
CA ILE A 161 31.49 6.19 10.52
C ILE A 161 30.09 5.68 10.18
N ILE A 162 29.82 5.38 8.90
CA ILE A 162 28.53 4.84 8.44
C ILE A 162 28.31 3.43 9.00
N GLY A 163 29.39 2.65 9.09
CA GLY A 163 29.34 1.28 9.60
C GLY A 163 28.86 0.27 8.56
N VAL A 164 28.63 -0.96 9.02
CA VAL A 164 28.16 -2.06 8.16
C VAL A 164 26.66 -1.98 7.97
N THR A 165 26.18 -2.23 6.76
CA THR A 165 24.75 -2.28 6.49
C THR A 165 24.15 -3.59 6.98
N THR A 166 22.83 -3.60 7.20
CA THR A 166 22.09 -4.83 7.56
C THR A 166 22.26 -5.92 6.49
N GLU A 167 22.30 -5.55 5.22
CA GLU A 167 22.53 -6.49 4.12
C GLU A 167 23.93 -7.11 4.19
N GLU A 168 24.97 -6.31 4.45
CA GLU A 168 26.33 -6.84 4.64
C GLU A 168 26.41 -7.81 5.83
N LEU A 169 25.71 -7.52 6.92
CA LEU A 169 25.61 -8.41 8.07
C LEU A 169 24.93 -9.73 7.71
N VAL A 170 23.83 -9.68 6.95
CA VAL A 170 23.11 -10.87 6.50
C VAL A 170 23.95 -11.70 5.52
N ILE A 171 24.67 -11.05 4.61
CA ILE A 171 25.58 -11.73 3.66
C ILE A 171 26.72 -12.41 4.41
N LYS A 172 27.36 -11.70 5.36
CA LYS A 172 28.42 -12.28 6.22
C LYS A 172 27.90 -13.46 7.03
N ALA A 173 26.69 -13.37 7.60
CA ALA A 173 26.07 -14.48 8.33
C ALA A 173 25.78 -15.69 7.43
N LYS A 174 25.27 -15.48 6.20
CA LYS A 174 25.04 -16.55 5.22
C LYS A 174 26.35 -17.21 4.76
N GLN A 175 27.40 -16.42 4.52
CA GLN A 175 28.72 -16.94 4.12
C GLN A 175 29.42 -17.69 5.27
N GLY A 176 29.28 -17.20 6.51
CA GLY A 176 29.76 -17.89 7.70
C GLY A 176 29.16 -19.29 7.89
N ASN A 177 27.84 -19.43 7.65
CA ASN A 177 27.15 -20.73 7.73
C ASN A 177 27.57 -21.73 6.64
N ASN A 178 28.04 -21.28 5.47
CA ASN A 178 28.47 -22.16 4.38
C ASN A 178 29.92 -22.66 4.50
N THR A 179 30.68 -22.16 5.48
CA THR A 179 32.09 -22.55 5.69
C THR A 179 32.25 -23.58 6.82
N THR A 180 31.14 -24.09 7.37
CA THR A 180 31.12 -25.03 8.51
C THR A 180 30.43 -26.37 8.20
N LEU A 181 30.47 -26.81 6.93
CA LEU A 181 30.12 -28.15 6.46
C LEU A 181 31.23 -28.67 5.55
#